data_AF-A0A3Q4N6D1-F1
#
_entry.id   AF-A0A3Q4N6D1-F1
#
_cell.length_a   1.000
_cell.length_b   1.000
_cell.length_c   1.000
_cell.angle_alpha   90.00
_cell.angle_beta   90.00
_cell.angle_gamma   90.00
#
_symmetry.space_group_name_H-M   'P 1'
#
loop_
_entity.id
_entity.type
_entity.pdbx_description
1 polymer ?
#
loop_
_entity_poly.entity_id
_entity_poly.type
_entity_poly.pdbx_seq_one_letter_code
_entity_poly.pdbx_strand_id
1 'polypeptide(L)'
;WIRMDQCCLVPSQFILQFLCTPNKRVRSLAKVSSLVNLISPSKNGAVRRFGQTIQSMSSRDTKSPGMSLKAGSKASGPTPTKRRNSTLWSETLDVHQKSTFSTKEIKRQEAIYELYRGEQDLIEDLQLARKAYHDPMLKLSIMTEEELAHIFGDLDAYIPLHEELLVKLTEGTGPDGTVAQIGQIVIDWLPRLNAYKIYCSNQLAAKALLDQKKQDRRVQDFLQRCLESPFSRKLDLWSFLDIPRSRLVKYPLLLREILRHTPPDHPDVTSLETAITIIQEILSDINVRKGESECQYYIDKLEFLDDKQRDPLIDKCKTLLCHGELRNKSGSRLHVFLFSELLVLTRPVTRNERSCFQVYRQPIPVRDLALEDLQDGEIRMGGSFRGAFTNGEKAKNVFRVSSLDPSHGQTHTLHVSDVYHKQQWLNCLRTAMSQQQGAPARVQRGQTIPAKSHSSVSSATVCDEEENENCPPPVSGPKLRPQTLSKTRLDQKLQSLKRKETGV
;
A
#
# COMPACT_ATOMS: atom_id res chain seq x y z
N TRP A 1 -11.39 2.06 -6.33
CA TRP A 1 -10.92 2.04 -4.93
C TRP A 1 -11.74 1.16 -3.96
N ILE A 2 -12.86 0.51 -4.37
CA ILE A 2 -13.57 -0.52 -3.54
C ILE A 2 -13.51 -1.93 -4.20
N ARG A 3 -12.49 -2.21 -5.02
CA ARG A 3 -12.35 -3.54 -5.66
C ARG A 3 -10.94 -4.12 -5.65
N MET A 4 -10.03 -3.54 -4.86
CA MET A 4 -8.67 -4.06 -4.71
C MET A 4 -8.51 -5.02 -3.53
N ASP A 5 -9.49 -5.13 -2.62
CA ASP A 5 -9.39 -6.00 -1.44
C ASP A 5 -9.96 -7.42 -1.63
N GLN A 6 -10.23 -7.84 -2.87
CA GLN A 6 -10.56 -9.24 -3.21
C GLN A 6 -9.56 -9.92 -4.15
N CYS A 7 -8.48 -9.23 -4.56
CA CYS A 7 -7.36 -9.88 -5.24
C CYS A 7 -6.23 -10.10 -4.23
N CYS A 8 -5.97 -11.37 -3.93
CA CYS A 8 -4.81 -11.81 -3.17
C CYS A 8 -3.55 -11.47 -3.99
N LEU A 9 -3.00 -10.27 -3.82
CA LEU A 9 -1.62 -9.81 -4.13
C LEU A 9 -1.63 -8.28 -4.16
N VAL A 10 -1.29 -7.63 -3.05
CA VAL A 10 -0.93 -6.21 -3.05
C VAL A 10 0.59 -6.15 -3.07
N PRO A 11 1.24 -5.63 -4.13
CA PRO A 11 2.63 -5.27 -4.03
C PRO A 11 2.75 -4.20 -2.93
N SER A 12 3.42 -4.51 -1.82
CA SER A 12 3.50 -3.64 -0.63
C SER A 12 3.99 -2.22 -0.95
N GLN A 13 4.74 -2.06 -2.05
CA GLN A 13 5.33 -0.79 -2.50
C GLN A 13 4.48 0.06 -3.46
N PHE A 14 3.37 -0.45 -4.01
CA PHE A 14 2.71 0.23 -5.16
C PHE A 14 1.67 1.29 -4.81
N ILE A 15 1.23 1.40 -3.55
CA ILE A 15 0.11 2.31 -3.20
C ILE A 15 0.55 3.79 -3.19
N LEU A 16 1.84 4.09 -2.98
CA LEU A 16 2.36 5.47 -2.95
C LEU A 16 3.14 5.87 -4.20
N GLN A 17 3.65 4.92 -4.99
CA GLN A 17 4.47 5.22 -6.15
C GLN A 17 3.65 5.78 -7.35
N PHE A 18 2.35 5.49 -7.43
CA PHE A 18 1.46 6.04 -8.46
C PHE A 18 1.23 7.56 -8.36
N LEU A 19 1.60 8.21 -7.25
CA LEU A 19 1.52 9.66 -7.09
C LEU A 19 2.88 10.36 -7.31
N CYS A 20 3.94 9.62 -7.64
CA CYS A 20 5.32 10.12 -7.65
C CYS A 20 6.04 10.06 -9.02
N THR A 21 5.34 9.89 -10.15
CA THR A 21 5.98 10.02 -11.48
C THR A 21 5.76 11.41 -12.09
N PRO A 22 6.81 12.20 -12.37
CA PRO A 22 6.69 13.42 -13.14
C PRO A 22 6.75 13.12 -14.65
N ASN A 23 6.01 13.92 -15.43
CA ASN A 23 6.01 14.03 -16.89
C ASN A 23 5.42 12.89 -17.73
N LYS A 24 4.19 13.13 -18.24
CA LYS A 24 3.87 13.07 -19.67
C LYS A 24 2.66 13.97 -19.99
N ARG A 25 2.81 14.76 -21.06
CA ARG A 25 1.97 15.90 -21.49
C ARG A 25 0.46 15.60 -21.49
N VAL A 26 -0.33 16.49 -20.90
CA VAL A 26 -1.81 16.48 -20.94
C VAL A 26 -2.29 17.62 -21.86
N ARG A 27 -3.09 17.29 -22.87
CA ARG A 27 -3.81 18.26 -23.71
C ARG A 27 -4.93 18.94 -22.89
N SER A 28 -5.11 20.24 -23.09
CA SER A 28 -6.07 21.06 -22.35
C SER A 28 -7.52 20.66 -22.62
N LEU A 29 -8.32 20.50 -21.55
CA LEU A 29 -9.76 20.73 -21.60
C LEU A 29 -10.11 21.80 -20.58
N ALA A 30 -10.50 22.97 -21.08
CA ALA A 30 -11.15 24.00 -20.30
C ALA A 30 -12.60 23.59 -20.04
N LYS A 31 -12.95 23.33 -18.77
CA LYS A 31 -14.24 23.62 -18.13
C LYS A 31 -14.14 23.27 -16.65
N VAL A 32 -14.54 24.23 -15.83
CA VAL A 32 -14.50 24.20 -14.36
C VAL A 32 -15.31 23.01 -13.83
N SER A 33 -14.68 22.17 -13.02
CA SER A 33 -15.35 21.25 -12.12
C SER A 33 -14.44 20.98 -10.95
N SER A 34 -14.95 21.31 -9.76
CA SER A 34 -14.43 20.93 -8.46
C SER A 34 -13.93 19.48 -8.45
N LEU A 35 -12.77 19.23 -7.83
CA LEU A 35 -12.19 17.90 -7.65
C LEU A 35 -13.03 16.96 -6.76
N VAL A 36 -14.16 17.45 -6.22
CA VAL A 36 -15.11 16.70 -5.39
C VAL A 36 -15.89 15.62 -6.17
N ASN A 37 -15.89 15.63 -7.51
CA ASN A 37 -16.71 14.68 -8.29
C ASN A 37 -15.99 13.47 -8.90
N LEU A 38 -14.71 13.22 -8.62
CA LEU A 38 -14.01 12.04 -9.19
C LEU A 38 -14.17 10.73 -8.40
N ILE A 39 -15.05 10.67 -7.39
CA ILE A 39 -15.45 9.40 -6.77
C ILE A 39 -16.96 9.42 -6.49
N SER A 40 -17.76 9.16 -7.53
CA SER A 40 -19.11 8.61 -7.33
C SER A 40 -19.01 7.10 -7.12
N PRO A 41 -19.67 6.50 -6.11
CA PRO A 41 -19.75 5.05 -6.01
C PRO A 41 -20.55 4.50 -7.19
N SER A 42 -19.91 3.62 -7.95
CA SER A 42 -20.51 2.84 -9.04
C SER A 42 -21.75 2.10 -8.55
N LYS A 43 -22.88 2.28 -9.25
CA LYS A 43 -24.03 1.36 -9.17
C LYS A 43 -23.54 -0.04 -9.55
N ASN A 44 -23.55 -0.96 -8.59
CA ASN A 44 -23.40 -2.38 -8.88
C ASN A 44 -24.55 -2.81 -9.80
N GLY A 45 -24.16 -3.38 -10.95
CA GLY A 45 -25.07 -3.89 -11.96
C GLY A 45 -25.97 -4.98 -11.39
N ALA A 46 -27.26 -4.87 -11.71
CA ALA A 46 -28.24 -5.92 -11.49
C ALA A 46 -27.80 -7.19 -12.23
N VAL A 47 -27.61 -8.27 -11.48
CA VAL A 47 -27.51 -9.63 -12.01
C VAL A 47 -28.84 -9.97 -12.68
N ARG A 48 -28.88 -9.92 -14.01
CA ARG A 48 -29.98 -10.49 -14.80
C ARG A 48 -29.83 -12.00 -14.80
N ARG A 49 -30.71 -12.71 -14.08
CA ARG A 49 -31.00 -14.12 -14.39
C ARG A 49 -31.84 -14.15 -15.67
N PHE A 50 -31.33 -14.86 -16.68
CA PHE A 50 -32.11 -15.32 -17.82
C PHE A 50 -33.00 -16.48 -17.39
N GLY A 51 -34.28 -16.44 -17.75
CA GLY A 51 -35.24 -17.50 -17.48
C GLY A 51 -36.62 -17.23 -18.07
N GLN A 52 -36.73 -17.53 -19.37
CA GLN A 52 -37.93 -18.01 -20.08
C GLN A 52 -39.16 -17.07 -20.26
N THR A 53 -39.29 -16.67 -21.53
CA THR A 53 -40.50 -16.29 -22.28
C THR A 53 -41.69 -17.23 -22.02
N ILE A 54 -42.83 -16.68 -21.60
CA ILE A 54 -44.16 -16.99 -22.15
C ILE A 54 -45.03 -15.72 -22.07
N GLN A 55 -45.73 -15.45 -23.17
CA GLN A 55 -46.59 -14.30 -23.43
C GLN A 55 -47.81 -14.24 -22.50
N SER A 56 -48.20 -13.02 -22.13
CA SER A 56 -49.49 -12.73 -21.51
C SER A 56 -50.62 -12.72 -22.54
N MET A 57 -51.77 -13.31 -22.19
CA MET A 57 -53.06 -13.00 -22.80
C MET A 57 -54.16 -12.98 -21.73
N SER A 58 -54.67 -11.76 -21.53
CA SER A 58 -56.00 -11.30 -21.13
C SER A 58 -57.00 -12.15 -20.33
N SER A 59 -57.57 -11.45 -19.33
CA SER A 59 -58.99 -11.35 -18.97
C SER A 59 -59.67 -12.50 -18.20
N ARG A 60 -60.18 -12.21 -16.99
CA ARG A 60 -61.61 -11.89 -16.74
C ARG A 60 -61.93 -11.74 -15.24
N ASP A 61 -62.99 -10.98 -15.02
CA ASP A 61 -63.64 -10.55 -13.79
C ASP A 61 -63.96 -11.62 -12.73
N THR A 62 -64.07 -11.20 -11.46
CA THR A 62 -65.29 -11.37 -10.63
C THR A 62 -65.21 -10.64 -9.27
N LYS A 63 -66.39 -10.34 -8.73
CA LYS A 63 -66.78 -9.37 -7.67
C LYS A 63 -66.50 -9.83 -6.22
N SER A 64 -66.10 -8.88 -5.36
CA SER A 64 -66.51 -8.50 -3.97
C SER A 64 -66.93 -9.55 -2.89
N PRO A 65 -67.05 -9.20 -1.58
CA PRO A 65 -66.38 -8.18 -0.73
C PRO A 65 -65.98 -8.67 0.69
N GLY A 66 -65.23 -7.82 1.43
CA GLY A 66 -65.42 -7.64 2.89
C GLY A 66 -64.31 -8.12 3.83
N MET A 67 -63.61 -7.17 4.47
CA MET A 67 -63.48 -7.01 5.93
C MET A 67 -62.38 -5.99 6.26
N SER A 68 -62.77 -4.97 7.00
CA SER A 68 -61.96 -3.86 7.50
C SER A 68 -61.28 -4.22 8.82
N LEU A 69 -59.95 -4.09 8.92
CA LEU A 69 -59.27 -3.87 10.20
C LEU A 69 -57.94 -3.09 10.04
N LYS A 70 -57.94 -1.95 10.74
CA LYS A 70 -56.86 -1.26 11.47
C LYS A 70 -55.59 -0.73 10.76
N ALA A 71 -55.44 0.58 10.95
CA ALA A 71 -54.27 1.43 10.84
C ALA A 71 -52.95 0.75 11.29
N GLY A 72 -52.02 0.64 10.34
CA GLY A 72 -50.60 0.39 10.58
C GLY A 72 -49.81 1.67 10.39
N SER A 73 -49.06 2.04 11.42
CA SER A 73 -48.17 3.21 11.50
C SER A 73 -47.33 3.37 10.24
N LYS A 74 -47.37 4.57 9.63
CA LYS A 74 -46.45 4.95 8.55
C LYS A 74 -45.02 4.73 9.03
N ALA A 75 -44.31 3.79 8.42
CA ALA A 75 -42.87 3.70 8.52
C ALA A 75 -42.29 5.06 8.10
N SER A 76 -41.60 5.73 9.03
CA SER A 76 -40.83 6.93 8.72
C SER A 76 -39.86 6.59 7.58
N GLY A 77 -39.97 7.31 6.47
CA GLY A 77 -39.02 7.17 5.35
C GLY A 77 -37.58 7.35 5.84
N PRO A 78 -36.59 6.75 5.16
CA PRO A 78 -35.20 6.83 5.58
C PRO A 78 -34.78 8.30 5.69
N THR A 79 -34.34 8.69 6.88
CA THR A 79 -33.78 10.02 7.16
C THR A 79 -32.72 10.35 6.10
N PRO A 80 -32.79 11.52 5.43
CA PRO A 80 -31.83 11.88 4.41
C PRO A 80 -30.40 11.85 4.97
N THR A 81 -29.49 11.14 4.31
CA THR A 81 -28.07 11.23 4.63
C THR A 81 -27.63 12.68 4.44
N LYS A 82 -27.14 13.33 5.50
CA LYS A 82 -26.63 14.71 5.45
C LYS A 82 -25.48 14.75 4.45
N ARG A 83 -25.75 15.25 3.24
CA ARG A 83 -24.73 15.46 2.20
C ARG A 83 -23.86 16.63 2.66
N ARG A 84 -22.54 16.50 2.55
CA ARG A 84 -21.64 17.60 2.89
C ARG A 84 -21.90 18.81 1.99
N ASN A 85 -21.86 19.99 2.58
CA ASN A 85 -22.02 21.25 1.85
C ASN A 85 -20.77 21.50 0.99
N SER A 86 -20.96 21.72 -0.31
CA SER A 86 -19.90 22.00 -1.29
C SER A 86 -19.73 23.51 -1.51
N THR A 87 -19.84 24.30 -0.44
CA THR A 87 -19.76 25.76 -0.51
C THR A 87 -18.39 26.19 -1.03
N LEU A 88 -18.37 26.99 -2.09
CA LEU A 88 -17.13 27.55 -2.64
C LEU A 88 -16.66 28.71 -1.76
N TRP A 89 -15.34 28.94 -1.70
CA TRP A 89 -14.81 30.13 -1.02
C TRP A 89 -15.41 31.42 -1.59
N SER A 90 -15.58 31.47 -2.91
CA SER A 90 -16.16 32.64 -3.55
C SER A 90 -17.67 32.84 -3.30
N GLU A 91 -18.32 31.92 -2.57
CA GLU A 91 -19.69 32.05 -2.04
C GLU A 91 -19.71 32.53 -0.59
N THR A 92 -18.56 32.54 0.11
CA THR A 92 -18.44 33.08 1.49
C THR A 92 -18.13 34.57 1.53
N LEU A 93 -17.96 35.21 0.36
CA LEU A 93 -17.65 36.64 0.22
C LEU A 93 -18.83 37.43 -0.35
N ASP A 94 -18.91 38.71 0.00
CA ASP A 94 -19.85 39.65 -0.60
C ASP A 94 -19.51 39.92 -2.08
N VAL A 95 -20.55 40.17 -2.88
CA VAL A 95 -20.45 40.34 -4.35
C VAL A 95 -19.47 41.45 -4.75
N HIS A 96 -19.37 42.52 -3.95
CA HIS A 96 -18.45 43.65 -4.19
C HIS A 96 -16.98 43.33 -3.88
N GLN A 97 -16.70 42.42 -2.94
CA GLN A 97 -15.34 41.96 -2.66
C GLN A 97 -14.84 41.00 -3.74
N LYS A 98 -15.75 40.17 -4.29
CA LYS A 98 -15.45 39.21 -5.34
C LYS A 98 -14.95 39.85 -6.64
N SER A 99 -15.41 41.06 -6.99
CA SER A 99 -14.98 41.80 -8.19
C SER A 99 -13.58 42.39 -8.10
N THR A 100 -12.97 42.42 -6.91
CA THR A 100 -11.66 43.06 -6.68
C THR A 100 -10.48 42.11 -6.98
N PHE A 101 -10.72 40.80 -6.98
CA PHE A 101 -9.67 39.80 -7.14
C PHE A 101 -9.53 39.31 -8.58
N SER A 102 -8.28 39.03 -8.98
CA SER A 102 -8.03 38.36 -10.26
C SER A 102 -8.56 36.92 -10.23
N THR A 103 -8.93 36.38 -11.39
CA THR A 103 -9.35 34.97 -11.50
C THR A 103 -8.30 33.98 -10.99
N LYS A 104 -7.00 34.33 -11.09
CA LYS A 104 -5.92 33.49 -10.58
C LYS A 104 -5.89 33.51 -9.05
N GLU A 105 -6.06 34.68 -8.44
CA GLU A 105 -6.12 34.81 -6.99
C GLU A 105 -7.35 34.14 -6.39
N ILE A 106 -8.53 34.28 -7.03
CA ILE A 106 -9.74 33.56 -6.61
C ILE A 106 -9.48 32.05 -6.56
N LYS A 107 -8.80 31.49 -7.58
CA LYS A 107 -8.46 30.05 -7.59
C LYS A 107 -7.44 29.67 -6.52
N ARG A 108 -6.49 30.56 -6.20
CA ARG A 108 -5.53 30.35 -5.09
C ARG A 108 -6.27 30.26 -3.75
N GLN A 109 -7.18 31.21 -3.49
CA GLN A 109 -8.00 31.23 -2.28
C GLN A 109 -8.98 30.04 -2.22
N GLU A 110 -9.57 29.64 -3.34
CA GLU A 110 -10.40 28.43 -3.43
C GLU A 110 -9.61 27.16 -3.08
N ALA A 111 -8.37 27.03 -3.55
CA ALA A 111 -7.51 25.90 -3.21
C ALA A 111 -7.10 25.88 -1.72
N ILE A 112 -6.82 27.06 -1.14
CA ILE A 112 -6.55 27.22 0.30
C ILE A 112 -7.79 26.84 1.12
N TYR A 113 -8.97 27.31 0.70
CA TYR A 113 -10.22 26.98 1.36
C TYR A 113 -10.57 25.51 1.24
N GLU A 114 -10.25 24.84 0.13
CA GLU A 114 -10.40 23.39 -0.02
C GLU A 114 -9.55 22.62 1.00
N LEU A 115 -8.31 23.08 1.24
CA LEU A 115 -7.48 22.53 2.32
C LEU A 115 -8.18 22.69 3.67
N TYR A 116 -8.59 23.92 4.03
CA TYR A 116 -9.29 24.23 5.28
C TYR A 116 -10.57 23.40 5.48
N ARG A 117 -11.46 23.38 4.49
CA ARG A 117 -12.70 22.57 4.52
C ARG A 117 -12.41 21.10 4.67
N GLY A 118 -11.37 20.60 3.99
CA GLY A 118 -10.96 19.22 4.10
C GLY A 118 -10.46 18.83 5.50
N GLU A 119 -9.85 19.76 6.24
CA GLU A 119 -9.47 19.54 7.65
C GLU A 119 -10.68 19.54 8.59
N GLN A 120 -11.64 20.44 8.38
CA GLN A 120 -12.91 20.41 9.13
C GLN A 120 -13.63 19.07 8.94
N ASP A 121 -13.75 18.64 7.69
CA ASP A 121 -14.34 17.36 7.31
C ASP A 121 -13.63 16.16 7.95
N LEU A 122 -12.30 16.21 8.04
CA LEU A 122 -11.49 15.17 8.68
C LEU A 122 -11.76 15.11 10.19
N ILE A 123 -11.73 16.25 10.87
CA ILE A 123 -11.99 16.35 12.31
C ILE A 123 -13.39 15.83 12.63
N GLU A 124 -14.40 16.25 11.88
CA GLU A 124 -15.78 15.74 12.03
C GLU A 124 -15.85 14.22 11.89
N ASP A 125 -15.15 13.64 10.91
CA ASP A 125 -15.13 12.19 10.69
C ASP A 125 -14.38 11.43 11.80
N LEU A 126 -13.26 11.96 12.29
CA LEU A 126 -12.52 11.37 13.41
C LEU A 126 -13.32 11.42 14.70
N GLN A 127 -13.98 12.55 14.98
CA GLN A 127 -14.88 12.69 16.11
C GLN A 127 -16.09 11.75 15.99
N LEU A 128 -16.62 11.54 14.77
CA LEU A 128 -17.68 10.58 14.53
C LEU A 128 -17.21 9.14 14.76
N ALA A 129 -16.03 8.78 14.24
CA ALA A 129 -15.43 7.46 14.47
C ALA A 129 -15.30 7.17 15.97
N ARG A 130 -14.89 8.17 16.76
CA ARG A 130 -14.84 8.06 18.22
C ARG A 130 -16.24 7.89 18.84
N LYS A 131 -17.10 8.91 18.66
CA LYS A 131 -18.36 9.02 19.40
C LYS A 131 -19.41 8.00 18.98
N ALA A 132 -19.41 7.57 17.72
CA ALA A 132 -20.43 6.67 17.17
C ALA A 132 -19.97 5.20 17.08
N TYR A 133 -18.66 4.93 17.11
CA TYR A 133 -18.14 3.57 17.04
C TYR A 133 -17.32 3.20 18.28
N HIS A 134 -16.22 3.89 18.55
CA HIS A 134 -15.32 3.55 19.66
C HIS A 134 -16.05 3.59 21.03
N ASP A 135 -16.61 4.74 21.41
CA ASP A 135 -17.17 4.92 22.76
C ASP A 135 -18.37 4.00 23.03
N PRO A 136 -19.32 3.80 22.08
CA PRO A 136 -20.40 2.85 22.29
C PRO A 136 -19.90 1.40 22.38
N MET A 137 -18.91 1.01 21.58
CA MET A 137 -18.35 -0.36 21.66
C MET A 137 -17.64 -0.62 22.99
N LEU A 138 -16.96 0.40 23.54
CA LEU A 138 -16.35 0.32 24.86
C LEU A 138 -17.42 0.24 25.97
N LYS A 139 -18.37 1.19 25.97
CA LYS A 139 -19.43 1.30 27.00
C LYS A 139 -20.34 0.09 27.05
N LEU A 140 -20.65 -0.51 25.90
CA LEU A 140 -21.49 -1.70 25.79
C LEU A 140 -20.67 -3.00 25.90
N SER A 141 -19.36 -2.91 26.15
CA SER A 141 -18.42 -4.04 26.22
C SER A 141 -18.59 -4.99 25.03
N ILE A 142 -18.68 -4.41 23.83
CA ILE A 142 -18.73 -5.13 22.54
C ILE A 142 -17.31 -5.60 22.17
N MET A 143 -16.31 -4.77 22.44
CA MET A 143 -14.88 -5.09 22.34
C MET A 143 -14.17 -4.60 23.60
N THR A 144 -13.01 -5.17 23.92
CA THR A 144 -12.19 -4.73 25.05
C THR A 144 -11.50 -3.40 24.74
N GLU A 145 -11.04 -2.70 25.79
CA GLU A 145 -10.26 -1.47 25.62
C GLU A 145 -8.98 -1.70 24.80
N GLU A 146 -8.29 -2.82 25.04
CA GLU A 146 -7.08 -3.20 24.29
C GLU A 146 -7.39 -3.45 22.80
N GLU A 147 -8.51 -4.12 22.49
CA GLU A 147 -8.94 -4.36 21.12
C GLU A 147 -9.32 -3.06 20.40
N LEU A 148 -10.00 -2.15 21.10
CA LEU A 148 -10.38 -0.86 20.56
C LEU A 148 -9.15 0.04 20.34
N ALA A 149 -8.21 0.09 21.29
CA ALA A 149 -6.94 0.79 21.13
C ALA A 149 -6.16 0.23 19.93
N HIS A 150 -6.18 -1.09 19.73
CA HIS A 150 -5.53 -1.73 18.59
C HIS A 150 -6.19 -1.39 17.24
N ILE A 151 -7.51 -1.23 17.19
CA ILE A 151 -8.25 -0.93 15.95
C ILE A 151 -8.23 0.57 15.62
N PHE A 152 -8.52 1.43 16.59
CA PHE A 152 -8.71 2.87 16.40
C PHE A 152 -7.42 3.67 16.54
N GLY A 153 -6.38 3.11 17.17
CA GLY A 153 -5.17 3.83 17.51
C GLY A 153 -5.42 5.00 18.47
N ASP A 154 -4.51 5.98 18.45
CA ASP A 154 -4.57 7.14 19.34
C ASP A 154 -5.36 8.29 18.70
N LEU A 155 -6.69 8.19 18.73
CA LEU A 155 -7.56 9.25 18.23
C LEU A 155 -7.34 10.59 18.97
N ASP A 156 -6.86 10.56 20.22
CA ASP A 156 -6.63 11.74 21.06
C ASP A 156 -5.40 12.53 20.63
N ALA A 157 -4.41 11.88 20.04
CA ALA A 157 -3.29 12.56 19.40
C ALA A 157 -3.65 13.21 18.06
N TYR A 158 -4.59 12.62 17.30
CA TYR A 158 -4.81 13.01 15.90
C TYR A 158 -5.74 14.21 15.72
N ILE A 159 -6.81 14.31 16.52
CA ILE A 159 -7.80 15.40 16.36
C ILE A 159 -7.18 16.77 16.65
N PRO A 160 -6.50 16.99 17.80
CA PRO A 160 -5.91 18.29 18.13
C PRO A 160 -4.85 18.75 17.12
N LEU A 161 -4.16 17.80 16.48
CA LEU A 161 -3.18 18.09 15.43
C LEU A 161 -3.82 18.86 14.27
N HIS A 162 -5.00 18.45 13.81
CA HIS A 162 -5.72 19.10 12.71
C HIS A 162 -6.46 20.36 13.15
N GLU A 163 -6.98 20.37 14.38
CA GLU A 163 -7.58 21.57 14.98
C GLU A 163 -6.56 22.72 15.05
N GLU A 164 -5.30 22.43 15.38
CA GLU A 164 -4.23 23.44 15.38
C GLU A 164 -3.98 24.03 13.98
N LEU A 165 -4.02 23.20 12.93
CA LEU A 165 -3.90 23.72 11.55
C LEU A 165 -5.05 24.65 11.22
N LEU A 166 -6.28 24.28 11.57
CA LEU A 166 -7.45 25.15 11.36
C LEU A 166 -7.29 26.49 12.09
N VAL A 167 -6.85 26.47 13.35
CA VAL A 167 -6.60 27.69 14.13
C VAL A 167 -5.58 28.58 13.42
N LYS A 168 -4.42 28.02 13.03
CA LYS A 168 -3.38 28.78 12.32
C LYS A 168 -3.84 29.32 10.97
N LEU A 169 -4.66 28.57 10.23
CA LEU A 169 -5.25 29.05 8.97
C LEU A 169 -6.25 30.18 9.21
N THR A 170 -7.07 30.09 10.26
CA THR A 170 -8.00 31.16 10.65
C THR A 170 -7.26 32.42 11.09
N GLU A 171 -6.20 32.29 11.91
CA GLU A 171 -5.34 33.41 12.31
C GLU A 171 -4.60 34.04 11.13
N GLY A 172 -4.21 33.24 10.14
CA GLY A 172 -3.62 33.70 8.88
C GLY A 172 -4.63 34.27 7.87
N THR A 173 -5.92 34.24 8.16
CA THR A 173 -6.97 34.82 7.32
C THR A 173 -7.15 36.29 7.67
N GLY A 174 -6.97 37.16 6.67
CA GLY A 174 -7.18 38.60 6.79
C GLY A 174 -8.65 38.98 7.00
N PRO A 175 -8.92 40.24 7.36
CA PRO A 175 -10.28 40.75 7.57
C PRO A 175 -11.14 40.73 6.30
N ASP A 176 -10.53 40.63 5.12
CA ASP A 176 -11.18 40.49 3.82
C ASP A 176 -11.47 39.02 3.44
N GLY A 177 -11.19 38.07 4.36
CA GLY A 177 -11.39 36.64 4.14
C GLY A 177 -10.34 35.97 3.27
N THR A 178 -9.26 36.68 2.92
CA THR A 178 -8.15 36.13 2.13
C THR A 178 -7.00 35.66 3.00
N VAL A 179 -6.31 34.60 2.58
CA VAL A 179 -5.06 34.16 3.19
C VAL A 179 -3.90 34.70 2.37
N ALA A 180 -3.13 35.63 2.94
CA ALA A 180 -2.00 36.23 2.23
C ALA A 180 -0.90 35.20 1.99
N GLN A 181 -0.37 34.61 3.06
CA GLN A 181 0.72 33.62 3.01
C GLN A 181 0.32 32.36 3.78
N ILE A 182 0.37 31.21 3.12
CA ILE A 182 0.08 29.90 3.74
C ILE A 182 1.33 29.04 3.90
N GLY A 183 2.40 29.34 3.17
CA GLY A 183 3.59 28.50 3.06
C GLY A 183 4.24 28.20 4.40
N GLN A 184 4.48 29.22 5.22
CA GLN A 184 5.10 29.01 6.54
C GLN A 184 4.20 28.21 7.48
N ILE A 185 2.89 28.47 7.48
CA ILE A 185 1.90 27.75 8.30
C ILE A 185 1.98 26.25 8.05
N VAL A 186 2.03 25.84 6.77
CA VAL A 186 2.12 24.41 6.42
C VAL A 186 3.51 23.83 6.66
N ILE A 187 4.60 24.57 6.45
CA ILE A 187 5.96 24.09 6.76
C ILE A 187 6.07 23.73 8.24
N ASP A 188 5.59 24.60 9.14
CA ASP A 188 5.70 24.37 10.58
C ASP A 188 4.81 23.22 11.06
N TRP A 189 3.68 23.02 10.39
CA TRP A 189 2.69 22.02 10.79
C TRP A 189 2.98 20.62 10.23
N LEU A 190 3.41 20.50 8.97
CA LEU A 190 3.57 19.22 8.27
C LEU A 190 4.40 18.17 9.03
N PRO A 191 5.57 18.50 9.64
CA PRO A 191 6.37 17.53 10.40
C PRO A 191 5.61 16.80 11.50
N ARG A 192 4.53 17.37 12.03
CA ARG A 192 3.70 16.76 13.07
C ARG A 192 2.90 15.56 12.56
N LEU A 193 2.68 15.46 11.25
CA LEU A 193 2.00 14.31 10.62
C LEU A 193 2.77 12.99 10.80
N ASN A 194 4.03 13.02 11.24
CA ASN A 194 4.76 11.84 11.70
C ASN A 194 4.02 11.06 12.81
N ALA A 195 3.10 11.70 13.55
CA ALA A 195 2.22 11.02 14.50
C ALA A 195 1.42 9.86 13.86
N TYR A 196 1.13 9.92 12.55
CA TYR A 196 0.44 8.86 11.82
C TYR A 196 1.31 7.67 11.44
N LYS A 197 2.63 7.73 11.66
CA LYS A 197 3.54 6.63 11.31
C LYS A 197 3.14 5.33 12.01
N ILE A 198 2.86 5.39 13.31
CA ILE A 198 2.42 4.24 14.10
C ILE A 198 1.04 3.78 13.61
N TYR A 199 0.09 4.71 13.46
CA TYR A 199 -1.26 4.42 12.98
C TYR A 199 -1.28 3.66 11.66
N CYS A 200 -0.62 4.20 10.63
CA CYS A 200 -0.58 3.62 9.30
C CYS A 200 0.16 2.28 9.26
N SER A 201 1.18 2.11 10.10
CA SER A 201 1.93 0.86 10.20
C SER A 201 1.14 -0.27 10.86
N ASN A 202 0.21 0.05 11.77
CA ASN A 202 -0.65 -0.90 12.46
C ASN A 202 -1.91 -1.30 11.67
N GLN A 203 -2.22 -0.62 10.55
CA GLN A 203 -3.47 -0.83 9.81
C GLN A 203 -3.72 -2.28 9.38
N LEU A 204 -2.67 -3.04 9.04
CA LEU A 204 -2.82 -4.45 8.66
C LEU A 204 -3.30 -5.30 9.84
N ALA A 205 -2.70 -5.12 11.02
CA ALA A 205 -3.08 -5.84 12.23
C ALA A 205 -4.47 -5.42 12.72
N ALA A 206 -4.75 -4.11 12.72
CA ALA A 206 -6.07 -3.56 13.03
C ALA A 206 -7.17 -4.13 12.11
N LYS A 207 -6.91 -4.22 10.81
CA LYS A 207 -7.84 -4.85 9.86
C LYS A 207 -8.07 -6.31 10.17
N ALA A 208 -7.00 -7.06 10.42
CA ALA A 208 -7.08 -8.48 10.71
C ALA A 208 -7.91 -8.75 11.99
N LEU A 209 -7.70 -7.95 13.03
CA LEU A 209 -8.49 -8.01 14.26
C LEU A 209 -9.96 -7.65 13.99
N LEU A 210 -10.23 -6.58 13.24
CA LEU A 210 -11.60 -6.21 12.88
C LEU A 210 -12.31 -7.31 12.07
N ASP A 211 -11.64 -7.92 11.11
CA ASP A 211 -12.19 -9.00 10.30
C ASP A 211 -12.42 -10.28 11.12
N GLN A 212 -11.56 -10.57 12.11
CA GLN A 212 -11.81 -11.61 13.11
C GLN A 212 -13.06 -11.27 13.96
N LYS A 213 -13.13 -10.05 14.48
CA LYS A 213 -14.23 -9.60 15.36
C LYS A 213 -15.58 -9.53 14.66
N LYS A 214 -15.62 -9.34 13.34
CA LYS A 214 -16.85 -9.43 12.55
C LYS A 214 -17.51 -10.83 12.58
N GLN A 215 -16.82 -11.86 13.04
CA GLN A 215 -17.41 -13.19 13.28
C GLN A 215 -18.25 -13.22 14.57
N ASP A 216 -18.01 -12.29 15.51
CA ASP A 216 -18.85 -12.12 16.68
C ASP A 216 -20.17 -11.42 16.29
N ARG A 217 -21.29 -12.08 16.62
CA ARG A 217 -22.63 -11.59 16.35
C ARG A 217 -22.91 -10.22 16.98
N ARG A 218 -22.34 -9.93 18.17
CA ARG A 218 -22.52 -8.63 18.86
C ARG A 218 -21.87 -7.50 18.07
N VAL A 219 -20.66 -7.73 17.57
CA VAL A 219 -19.93 -6.77 16.73
C VAL A 219 -20.67 -6.58 15.41
N GLN A 220 -21.08 -7.67 14.76
CA GLN A 220 -21.80 -7.61 13.49
C GLN A 220 -23.11 -6.82 13.59
N ASP A 221 -23.94 -7.11 14.60
CA ASP A 221 -25.21 -6.41 14.85
C ASP A 221 -24.99 -4.92 15.12
N PHE A 222 -23.98 -4.57 15.92
CA PHE A 222 -23.61 -3.18 16.17
C PHE A 222 -23.21 -2.45 14.88
N LEU A 223 -22.28 -3.02 14.10
CA LEU A 223 -21.83 -2.41 12.85
C LEU A 223 -22.96 -2.25 11.84
N GLN A 224 -23.90 -3.21 11.80
CA GLN A 224 -25.09 -3.14 10.96
C GLN A 224 -26.02 -1.98 11.38
N ARG A 225 -26.26 -1.78 12.67
CA ARG A 225 -27.03 -0.63 13.18
C ARG A 225 -26.38 0.71 12.84
N CYS A 226 -25.06 0.79 12.90
CA CYS A 226 -24.33 1.98 12.47
C CYS A 226 -24.54 2.26 10.97
N LEU A 227 -24.46 1.23 10.12
CA LEU A 227 -24.69 1.34 8.68
C LEU A 227 -26.11 1.79 8.32
N GLU A 228 -27.10 1.39 9.11
CA GLU A 228 -28.51 1.80 8.95
C GLU A 228 -28.77 3.23 9.44
N SER A 229 -27.89 3.76 10.28
CA SER A 229 -28.01 5.11 10.83
C SER A 229 -27.52 6.18 9.85
N PRO A 230 -28.17 7.37 9.77
CA PRO A 230 -27.81 8.41 8.80
C PRO A 230 -26.38 8.96 8.92
N PHE A 231 -25.81 8.93 10.13
CA PHE A 231 -24.47 9.46 10.40
C PHE A 231 -23.37 8.71 9.63
N SER A 232 -23.56 7.42 9.36
CA SER A 232 -22.55 6.59 8.69
C SER A 232 -22.37 6.99 7.22
N ARG A 233 -23.35 7.69 6.63
CA ARG A 233 -23.41 7.97 5.18
C ARG A 233 -23.27 6.69 4.35
N LYS A 234 -23.71 5.54 4.89
CA LYS A 234 -23.57 4.19 4.31
C LYS A 234 -22.11 3.75 4.10
N LEU A 235 -21.18 4.34 4.85
CA LEU A 235 -19.79 3.90 4.93
C LEU A 235 -19.64 2.92 6.09
N ASP A 236 -18.86 1.86 5.89
CA ASP A 236 -18.53 0.91 6.94
C ASP A 236 -17.44 1.47 7.88
N LEU A 237 -17.23 0.83 9.02
CA LEU A 237 -16.20 1.26 9.99
C LEU A 237 -14.81 1.33 9.35
N TRP A 238 -14.46 0.37 8.49
CA TRP A 238 -13.15 0.36 7.83
C TRP A 238 -12.94 1.60 6.96
N SER A 239 -13.98 2.07 6.26
CA SER A 239 -13.92 3.31 5.49
C SER A 239 -13.55 4.51 6.36
N PHE A 240 -14.01 4.57 7.62
CA PHE A 240 -13.62 5.63 8.57
C PHE A 240 -12.18 5.48 9.06
N LEU A 241 -11.74 4.25 9.36
CA LEU A 241 -10.37 3.97 9.80
C LEU A 241 -9.33 4.26 8.68
N ASP A 242 -9.74 4.18 7.42
CA ASP A 242 -8.87 4.49 6.28
C ASP A 242 -8.75 6.00 5.98
N ILE A 243 -9.59 6.86 6.59
CA ILE A 243 -9.62 8.30 6.32
C ILE A 243 -8.27 8.97 6.55
N PRO A 244 -7.54 8.75 7.66
CA PRO A 244 -6.25 9.41 7.88
C PRO A 244 -5.25 9.10 6.77
N ARG A 245 -5.12 7.84 6.39
CA ARG A 245 -4.24 7.42 5.29
C ARG A 245 -4.66 8.08 3.97
N SER A 246 -5.97 8.14 3.71
CA SER A 246 -6.52 8.80 2.51
C SER A 246 -6.27 10.31 2.51
N ARG A 247 -6.29 10.98 3.66
CA ARG A 247 -5.98 12.42 3.76
C ARG A 247 -4.50 12.70 3.54
N LEU A 248 -3.61 11.93 4.18
CA LEU A 248 -2.17 12.12 4.10
C LEU A 248 -1.67 12.19 2.65
N VAL A 249 -2.17 11.30 1.80
CA VAL A 249 -1.76 11.25 0.38
C VAL A 249 -2.32 12.38 -0.48
N LYS A 250 -3.27 13.18 0.04
CA LYS A 250 -3.85 14.33 -0.67
C LYS A 250 -3.08 15.62 -0.43
N TYR A 251 -2.36 15.78 0.67
CA TYR A 251 -1.59 17.01 0.94
C TYR A 251 -0.65 17.40 -0.21
N PRO A 252 0.13 16.49 -0.84
CA PRO A 252 0.97 16.86 -1.98
C PRO A 252 0.17 17.36 -3.19
N LEU A 253 -1.10 16.96 -3.34
CA LEU A 253 -1.97 17.40 -4.44
C LEU A 253 -2.59 18.77 -4.12
N LEU A 254 -3.04 18.96 -2.89
CA LEU A 254 -3.61 20.23 -2.40
C LEU A 254 -2.56 21.35 -2.44
N LEU A 255 -1.35 21.10 -1.92
CA LEU A 255 -0.27 22.08 -1.93
C LEU A 255 0.18 22.45 -3.35
N ARG A 256 0.20 21.48 -4.28
CA ARG A 256 0.50 21.75 -5.70
C ARG A 256 -0.58 22.59 -6.36
N GLU A 257 -1.84 22.38 -6.02
CA GLU A 257 -2.94 23.17 -6.55
C GLU A 257 -2.85 24.63 -6.08
N ILE A 258 -2.50 24.87 -4.81
CA ILE A 258 -2.22 26.22 -4.29
C ILE A 258 -1.03 26.84 -5.03
N LEU A 259 0.08 26.11 -5.14
CA LEU A 259 1.30 26.58 -5.83
C LEU A 259 1.02 26.95 -7.29
N ARG A 260 0.20 26.16 -7.99
CA ARG A 260 -0.18 26.40 -9.40
C ARG A 260 -0.83 27.76 -9.63
N HIS A 261 -1.58 28.27 -8.65
CA HIS A 261 -2.23 29.59 -8.71
C HIS A 261 -1.47 30.69 -7.97
N THR A 262 -0.32 30.38 -7.39
CA THR A 262 0.53 31.37 -6.73
C THR A 262 1.30 32.20 -7.78
N PRO A 263 1.40 33.54 -7.65
CA PRO A 263 2.26 34.37 -8.49
C PRO A 263 3.75 33.99 -8.33
N PRO A 264 4.57 34.04 -9.41
CA PRO A 264 5.97 33.59 -9.35
C PRO A 264 6.86 34.44 -8.43
N ASP A 265 6.45 35.67 -8.17
CA ASP A 265 7.08 36.67 -7.30
C ASP A 265 6.59 36.59 -5.85
N HIS A 266 5.61 35.73 -5.55
CA HIS A 266 5.03 35.60 -4.21
C HIS A 266 5.91 34.73 -3.30
N PRO A 267 6.10 35.08 -2.01
CA PRO A 267 6.96 34.33 -1.07
C PRO A 267 6.48 32.88 -0.82
N ASP A 268 5.20 32.59 -1.02
CA ASP A 268 4.68 31.22 -0.92
C ASP A 268 5.25 30.26 -1.98
N VAL A 269 5.84 30.73 -3.09
CA VAL A 269 6.38 29.82 -4.12
C VAL A 269 7.43 28.89 -3.52
N THR A 270 8.49 29.47 -2.95
CA THR A 270 9.58 28.70 -2.33
C THR A 270 9.10 27.92 -1.10
N SER A 271 8.19 28.52 -0.33
CA SER A 271 7.65 27.89 0.88
C SER A 271 6.79 26.67 0.55
N LEU A 272 5.95 26.73 -0.48
CA LEU A 272 5.11 25.61 -0.93
C LEU A 272 5.94 24.51 -1.59
N GLU A 273 6.98 24.83 -2.35
CA GLU A 273 7.93 23.82 -2.88
C GLU A 273 8.62 23.06 -1.74
N THR A 274 9.05 23.78 -0.70
CA THR A 274 9.62 23.19 0.52
C THR A 274 8.59 22.31 1.23
N ALA A 275 7.37 22.82 1.44
CA ALA A 275 6.29 22.07 2.07
C ALA A 275 5.94 20.79 1.31
N ILE A 276 5.89 20.83 -0.03
CA ILE A 276 5.66 19.65 -0.89
C ILE A 276 6.76 18.61 -0.68
N THR A 277 8.02 19.03 -0.57
CA THR A 277 9.16 18.14 -0.31
C THR A 277 9.02 17.47 1.05
N ILE A 278 8.75 18.25 2.11
CA ILE A 278 8.55 17.74 3.49
C ILE A 278 7.46 16.67 3.53
N ILE A 279 6.28 16.93 2.95
CA ILE A 279 5.19 15.94 2.99
C ILE A 279 5.51 14.69 2.17
N GLN A 280 6.26 14.81 1.08
CA GLN A 280 6.70 13.64 0.31
C GLN A 280 7.66 12.76 1.10
N GLU A 281 8.58 13.36 1.85
CA GLU A 281 9.49 12.64 2.74
C GLU A 281 8.73 11.91 3.86
N ILE A 282 7.78 12.59 4.51
CA ILE A 282 6.93 11.99 5.55
C ILE A 282 6.13 10.81 4.97
N LEU A 283 5.52 10.95 3.79
CA LEU A 283 4.79 9.87 3.14
C LEU A 283 5.69 8.69 2.79
N SER A 284 6.92 8.96 2.34
CA SER A 284 7.92 7.94 2.06
C SER A 284 8.30 7.16 3.33
N ASP A 285 8.56 7.85 4.43
CA ASP A 285 8.91 7.24 5.71
C ASP A 285 7.74 6.41 6.29
N ILE A 286 6.50 6.92 6.21
CA ILE A 286 5.30 6.16 6.57
C ILE A 286 5.16 4.89 5.71
N ASN A 287 5.43 4.99 4.41
CA ASN A 287 5.39 3.82 3.51
C ASN A 287 6.40 2.75 3.90
N VAL A 288 7.66 3.15 4.13
CA VAL A 288 8.73 2.25 4.54
C VAL A 288 8.34 1.56 5.83
N ARG A 289 7.92 2.32 6.84
CA ARG A 289 7.52 1.75 8.13
C ARG A 289 6.31 0.82 8.04
N LYS A 290 5.34 1.15 7.17
CA LYS A 290 4.20 0.27 6.89
C LYS A 290 4.67 -1.05 6.28
N GLY A 291 5.57 -1.00 5.29
CA GLY A 291 6.14 -2.19 4.66
C GLY A 291 6.96 -3.05 5.64
N GLU A 292 7.75 -2.43 6.51
CA GLU A 292 8.47 -3.13 7.59
C GLU A 292 7.52 -3.81 8.57
N SER A 293 6.45 -3.11 8.97
CA SER A 293 5.48 -3.65 9.92
C SER A 293 4.64 -4.78 9.31
N GLU A 294 4.30 -4.69 8.02
CA GLU A 294 3.69 -5.78 7.27
C GLU A 294 4.63 -6.99 7.16
N CYS A 295 5.91 -6.76 6.88
CA CYS A 295 6.93 -7.80 6.84
C CYS A 295 7.02 -8.52 8.18
N GLN A 296 7.16 -7.77 9.28
CA GLN A 296 7.22 -8.31 10.63
C GLN A 296 5.94 -9.07 11.01
N TYR A 297 4.76 -8.51 10.68
CA TYR A 297 3.47 -9.15 10.96
C TYR A 297 3.35 -10.56 10.37
N TYR A 298 3.85 -10.76 9.15
CA TYR A 298 3.84 -12.11 8.54
C TYR A 298 4.95 -13.01 9.08
N ILE A 299 6.13 -12.47 9.41
CA ILE A 299 7.22 -13.22 10.06
C ILE A 299 6.74 -13.78 11.40
N ASP A 300 6.07 -12.97 12.23
CA ASP A 300 5.54 -13.38 13.54
C ASP A 300 4.46 -14.47 13.44
N LYS A 301 3.87 -14.65 12.25
CA LYS A 301 2.86 -15.67 11.95
C LYS A 301 3.42 -16.92 11.29
N LEU A 302 4.73 -16.97 10.99
CA LEU A 302 5.37 -18.17 10.49
C LEU A 302 5.48 -19.22 11.60
N GLU A 303 5.08 -20.45 11.29
CA GLU A 303 5.22 -21.59 12.18
C GLU A 303 6.18 -22.62 11.57
N PHE A 304 7.22 -22.98 12.32
CA PHE A 304 8.24 -23.93 11.90
C PHE A 304 7.98 -25.28 12.58
N LEU A 305 7.99 -26.37 11.82
CA LEU A 305 7.83 -27.72 12.36
C LEU A 305 9.17 -28.32 12.83
N ASP A 306 10.27 -27.89 12.21
CA ASP A 306 11.62 -28.34 12.47
C ASP A 306 12.52 -27.10 12.56
N ASP A 307 13.44 -27.07 13.51
CA ASP A 307 14.42 -26.00 13.69
C ASP A 307 15.26 -25.78 12.44
N LYS A 308 15.47 -26.83 11.64
CA LYS A 308 16.16 -26.73 10.34
C LYS A 308 15.44 -25.87 9.33
N GLN A 309 14.14 -25.60 9.49
CA GLN A 309 13.37 -24.71 8.60
C GLN A 309 13.56 -23.24 8.95
N ARG A 310 14.11 -22.94 10.13
CA ARG A 310 14.32 -21.57 10.59
C ARG A 310 15.64 -21.04 10.04
N ASP A 311 15.56 -20.43 8.86
CA ASP A 311 16.70 -19.77 8.25
C ASP A 311 17.03 -18.46 9.00
N PRO A 312 18.29 -18.22 9.43
CA PRO A 312 18.70 -16.96 10.08
C PRO A 312 18.47 -15.69 9.24
N LEU A 313 18.29 -15.81 7.92
CA LEU A 313 17.95 -14.70 7.04
C LEU A 313 16.52 -14.18 7.28
N ILE A 314 15.63 -14.96 7.91
CA ILE A 314 14.27 -14.52 8.25
C ILE A 314 14.33 -13.30 9.16
N ASP A 315 15.20 -13.32 10.17
CA ASP A 315 15.39 -12.21 11.12
C ASP A 315 16.02 -10.97 10.46
N LYS A 316 16.60 -11.10 9.25
CA LYS A 316 17.16 -9.99 8.47
C LYS A 316 16.17 -9.41 7.47
N CYS A 317 15.03 -10.07 7.23
CA CYS A 317 14.04 -9.62 6.27
C CYS A 317 13.30 -8.41 6.81
N LYS A 318 13.48 -7.24 6.19
CA LYS A 318 12.75 -6.00 6.52
C LYS A 318 11.69 -5.63 5.49
N THR A 319 11.72 -6.28 4.33
CA THR A 319 10.85 -5.94 3.20
C THR A 319 10.19 -7.19 2.67
N LEU A 320 8.85 -7.16 2.62
CA LEU A 320 8.05 -8.14 1.92
C LEU A 320 7.72 -7.62 0.52
N LEU A 321 8.35 -8.21 -0.51
CA LEU A 321 8.20 -7.76 -1.90
C LEU A 321 6.87 -8.20 -2.49
N CYS A 322 6.46 -9.43 -2.21
CA CYS A 322 5.27 -10.05 -2.78
C CYS A 322 4.79 -11.20 -1.89
N HIS A 323 3.47 -11.37 -1.74
CA HIS A 323 2.91 -12.57 -1.10
C HIS A 323 1.51 -12.90 -1.63
N GLY A 324 1.12 -14.16 -1.55
CA GLY A 324 -0.23 -14.56 -1.96
C GLY A 324 -0.44 -16.07 -2.05
N GLU A 325 -1.69 -16.45 -2.31
CA GLU A 325 -2.09 -17.84 -2.45
C GLU A 325 -1.75 -18.40 -3.83
N LEU A 326 -1.07 -19.54 -3.85
CA LEU A 326 -0.71 -20.30 -5.05
C LEU A 326 -1.07 -21.78 -4.88
N ARG A 327 -1.14 -22.54 -5.97
CA ARG A 327 -1.34 -24.00 -5.91
C ARG A 327 -0.10 -24.74 -6.37
N ASN A 328 0.31 -25.77 -5.63
CA ASN A 328 1.40 -26.64 -6.08
C ASN A 328 0.91 -27.69 -7.10
N LYS A 329 1.83 -28.49 -7.66
CA LYS A 329 1.52 -29.59 -8.60
C LYS A 329 0.46 -30.59 -8.07
N SER A 330 0.40 -30.83 -6.75
CA SER A 330 -0.59 -31.73 -6.12
C SER A 330 -1.97 -31.09 -5.92
N GLY A 331 -2.15 -29.83 -6.33
CA GLY A 331 -3.39 -29.06 -6.13
C GLY A 331 -3.54 -28.47 -4.72
N SER A 332 -2.55 -28.66 -3.84
CA SER A 332 -2.57 -28.11 -2.49
C SER A 332 -2.41 -26.60 -2.52
N ARG A 333 -3.22 -25.90 -1.72
CA ARG A 333 -3.12 -24.45 -1.53
C ARG A 333 -1.91 -24.14 -0.66
N LEU A 334 -1.04 -23.27 -1.16
CA LEU A 334 0.10 -22.71 -0.44
C LEU A 334 -0.09 -21.20 -0.35
N HIS A 335 0.46 -20.58 0.68
CA HIS A 335 0.67 -19.14 0.73
C HIS A 335 2.17 -18.88 0.64
N VAL A 336 2.58 -18.12 -0.35
CA VAL A 336 3.98 -17.88 -0.66
C VAL A 336 4.34 -16.46 -0.25
N PHE A 337 5.49 -16.29 0.40
CA PHE A 337 6.06 -15.00 0.78
C PHE A 337 7.41 -14.83 0.10
N LEU A 338 7.58 -13.73 -0.63
CA LEU A 338 8.86 -13.30 -1.19
C LEU A 338 9.34 -12.09 -0.40
N PHE A 339 10.24 -12.33 0.53
CA PHE A 339 11.02 -11.30 1.21
C PHE A 339 12.22 -10.87 0.34
N SER A 340 12.91 -9.80 0.74
CA SER A 340 14.11 -9.33 0.02
C SER A 340 15.23 -10.37 -0.07
N GLU A 341 15.38 -11.21 0.94
CA GLU A 341 16.46 -12.21 1.05
C GLU A 341 15.98 -13.66 0.85
N LEU A 342 14.68 -13.92 1.04
CA LEU A 342 14.13 -15.27 1.13
C LEU A 342 12.78 -15.42 0.41
N LEU A 343 12.60 -16.55 -0.26
CA LEU A 343 11.30 -17.06 -0.69
C LEU A 343 10.85 -18.16 0.29
N VAL A 344 9.70 -17.95 0.95
CA VAL A 344 9.13 -18.88 1.94
C VAL A 344 7.79 -19.40 1.42
N LEU A 345 7.67 -20.71 1.27
CA LEU A 345 6.41 -21.36 0.93
C LEU A 345 5.76 -21.85 2.22
N THR A 346 4.46 -21.65 2.38
CA THR A 346 3.74 -22.03 3.61
C THR A 346 2.39 -22.67 3.30
N ARG A 347 1.81 -23.34 4.29
CA ARG A 347 0.42 -23.78 4.30
C ARG A 347 -0.34 -22.92 5.31
N PRO A 348 -1.46 -22.29 4.93
CA PRO A 348 -2.29 -21.58 5.89
C PRO A 348 -2.93 -22.59 6.87
N VAL A 349 -2.77 -22.36 8.16
CA VAL A 349 -3.32 -23.19 9.25
C VAL A 349 -4.03 -22.28 10.25
N THR A 350 -5.12 -22.76 10.83
CA THR A 350 -5.80 -22.07 11.95
C THR A 350 -5.52 -22.84 13.23
N ARG A 351 -4.97 -22.19 14.26
CA ARG A 351 -4.72 -22.76 15.58
C ARG A 351 -5.21 -21.80 16.65
N ASN A 352 -6.02 -22.28 17.60
CA ASN A 352 -6.57 -21.46 18.68
C ASN A 352 -7.16 -20.13 18.18
N GLU A 353 -7.96 -20.20 17.11
CA GLU A 353 -8.58 -19.03 16.44
C GLU A 353 -7.60 -18.02 15.81
N ARG A 354 -6.29 -18.33 15.80
CA ARG A 354 -5.26 -17.53 15.13
C ARG A 354 -4.90 -18.15 13.78
N SER A 355 -4.90 -17.32 12.73
CA SER A 355 -4.36 -17.68 11.43
C SER A 355 -2.83 -17.63 11.46
N CYS A 356 -2.20 -18.75 11.11
CA CYS A 356 -0.76 -18.95 11.07
C CYS A 356 -0.35 -19.54 9.71
N PHE A 357 0.94 -19.44 9.41
CA PHE A 357 1.52 -19.90 8.15
C PHE A 357 2.58 -20.95 8.44
N GLN A 358 2.20 -22.22 8.33
CA GLN A 358 3.11 -23.34 8.57
C GLN A 358 4.10 -23.48 7.42
N VAL A 359 5.40 -23.37 7.70
CA VAL A 359 6.46 -23.40 6.68
C VAL A 359 6.48 -24.77 5.97
N TYR A 360 6.40 -24.72 4.64
CA TYR A 360 6.40 -25.88 3.76
C TYR A 360 7.78 -26.03 3.11
N ARG A 361 8.50 -27.09 3.49
CA ARG A 361 9.89 -27.35 3.07
C ARG A 361 10.84 -26.25 3.54
N GLN A 362 12.03 -26.15 2.93
CA GLN A 362 13.04 -25.19 3.35
C GLN A 362 12.75 -23.81 2.71
N PRO A 363 12.97 -22.69 3.39
CA PRO A 363 13.08 -21.39 2.73
C PRO A 363 14.15 -21.42 1.63
N ILE A 364 13.95 -20.67 0.54
CA ILE A 364 14.93 -20.56 -0.56
C ILE A 364 15.54 -19.15 -0.52
N PRO A 365 16.85 -19.01 -0.23
CA PRO A 365 17.54 -17.73 -0.38
C PRO A 365 17.42 -17.20 -1.80
N VAL A 366 17.11 -15.91 -1.94
CA VAL A 366 16.91 -15.28 -3.27
C VAL A 366 18.17 -15.35 -4.13
N ARG A 367 19.36 -15.33 -3.51
CA ARG A 367 20.66 -15.55 -4.19
C ARG A 367 20.79 -16.93 -4.85
N ASP A 368 20.09 -17.92 -4.31
CA ASP A 368 20.15 -19.33 -4.73
C ASP A 368 18.87 -19.72 -5.49
N LEU A 369 17.98 -18.76 -5.74
CA LEU A 369 16.69 -18.96 -6.40
C LEU A 369 16.89 -19.03 -7.92
N ALA A 370 16.38 -20.10 -8.53
CA ALA A 370 16.21 -20.20 -9.97
C ALA A 370 14.72 -20.16 -10.33
N LEU A 371 14.39 -19.44 -11.40
CA LEU A 371 13.03 -19.22 -11.88
C LEU A 371 12.91 -19.72 -13.33
N GLU A 372 11.90 -20.56 -13.57
CA GLU A 372 11.53 -21.07 -14.89
C GLU A 372 10.07 -20.70 -15.19
N ASP A 373 9.85 -20.03 -16.31
CA ASP A 373 8.51 -19.71 -16.82
C ASP A 373 8.03 -20.85 -17.72
N LEU A 374 6.94 -21.51 -17.33
CA LEU A 374 6.43 -22.71 -17.98
C LEU A 374 5.27 -22.34 -18.92
N GLN A 375 5.28 -22.91 -20.12
CA GLN A 375 4.22 -22.68 -21.10
C GLN A 375 2.96 -23.47 -20.74
N ASP A 376 1.82 -22.93 -21.19
CA ASP A 376 0.52 -23.55 -20.96
C ASP A 376 0.48 -24.97 -21.56
N GLY A 377 0.23 -25.95 -20.70
CA GLY A 377 0.11 -27.36 -21.09
C GLY A 377 1.39 -28.17 -21.14
N GLU A 378 2.53 -27.61 -20.76
CA GLU A 378 3.77 -28.37 -20.51
C GLU A 378 3.61 -29.35 -19.33
N ILE A 379 2.75 -29.01 -18.36
CA ILE A 379 2.58 -29.77 -17.12
C ILE A 379 1.10 -30.14 -16.93
N ARG A 380 0.89 -31.34 -16.39
CA ARG A 380 -0.41 -31.79 -15.87
C ARG A 380 -0.44 -31.51 -14.36
N MET A 381 -1.41 -30.71 -13.90
CA MET A 381 -1.71 -30.57 -12.47
C MET A 381 -2.52 -31.79 -12.04
N GLY A 382 -2.12 -32.50 -10.99
CA GLY A 382 -2.70 -33.79 -10.65
C GLY A 382 -2.91 -33.95 -9.15
N GLY A 383 -4.16 -34.16 -8.75
CA GLY A 383 -4.55 -34.34 -7.34
C GLY A 383 -5.94 -34.96 -7.16
N SER A 384 -6.31 -35.96 -7.96
CA SER A 384 -7.36 -36.94 -7.64
C SER A 384 -7.41 -38.02 -8.73
N PHE A 385 -7.58 -39.28 -8.32
CA PHE A 385 -7.71 -40.47 -9.18
C PHE A 385 -8.80 -40.33 -10.27
N ARG A 386 -9.73 -39.37 -10.13
CA ARG A 386 -10.77 -39.03 -11.11
C ARG A 386 -10.29 -38.31 -12.38
N GLY A 387 -9.08 -37.75 -12.39
CA GLY A 387 -8.52 -37.05 -13.56
C GLY A 387 -7.91 -37.97 -14.62
N ALA A 388 -7.86 -39.28 -14.39
CA ALA A 388 -7.23 -40.24 -15.31
C ALA A 388 -8.08 -40.56 -16.55
N PHE A 389 -9.36 -40.16 -16.59
CA PHE A 389 -10.32 -40.57 -17.62
C PHE A 389 -10.97 -39.41 -18.40
N THR A 390 -10.65 -38.16 -18.08
CA THR A 390 -11.05 -36.99 -18.85
C THR A 390 -9.80 -36.36 -19.44
N ASN A 391 -9.82 -35.99 -20.73
CA ASN A 391 -8.74 -35.28 -21.41
C ASN A 391 -8.31 -34.08 -20.54
N GLY A 392 -7.23 -34.25 -19.77
CA GLY A 392 -6.98 -33.44 -18.58
C GLY A 392 -6.79 -31.97 -18.94
N GLU A 393 -7.45 -31.07 -18.20
CA GLU A 393 -7.20 -29.64 -18.29
C GLU A 393 -5.69 -29.40 -18.13
N LYS A 394 -5.04 -29.11 -19.25
CA LYS A 394 -3.65 -28.72 -19.34
C LYS A 394 -3.45 -27.51 -18.42
N ALA A 395 -2.42 -27.57 -17.57
CA ALA A 395 -2.15 -26.51 -16.61
C ALA A 395 -1.84 -25.21 -17.37
N LYS A 396 -2.53 -24.13 -17.02
CA LYS A 396 -2.22 -22.79 -17.51
C LYS A 396 -1.61 -21.96 -16.39
N ASN A 397 -0.92 -20.88 -16.75
CA ASN A 397 -0.40 -19.91 -15.78
C ASN A 397 0.51 -20.55 -14.71
N VAL A 398 1.44 -21.40 -15.14
CA VAL A 398 2.37 -22.10 -14.26
C VAL A 398 3.76 -21.50 -14.35
N PHE A 399 4.48 -21.46 -13.24
CA PHE A 399 5.92 -21.21 -13.19
C PHE A 399 6.58 -22.15 -12.17
N ARG A 400 7.91 -22.27 -12.23
CA ARG A 400 8.67 -23.14 -11.33
C ARG A 400 9.77 -22.35 -10.65
N VAL A 401 9.90 -22.58 -9.36
CA VAL A 401 11.01 -22.08 -8.54
C VAL A 401 11.83 -23.25 -8.04
N SER A 402 13.15 -23.13 -8.08
CA SER A 402 14.06 -24.15 -7.55
C SER A 402 15.22 -23.52 -6.79
N SER A 403 15.77 -24.26 -5.83
CA SER A 403 17.04 -23.90 -5.20
C SER A 403 18.20 -24.45 -6.02
N LEU A 404 19.19 -23.61 -6.28
CA LEU A 404 20.47 -23.97 -6.91
C LEU A 404 21.45 -24.61 -5.92
N ASP A 405 21.15 -24.57 -4.61
CA ASP A 405 21.98 -25.19 -3.58
C ASP A 405 21.92 -26.73 -3.70
N PRO A 406 23.05 -27.41 -3.98
CA PRO A 406 23.09 -28.86 -4.09
C PRO A 406 22.73 -29.59 -2.80
N SER A 407 22.92 -28.95 -1.63
CA SER A 407 22.67 -29.57 -0.32
C SER A 407 21.19 -29.62 0.06
N HIS A 408 20.39 -28.68 -0.48
CA HIS A 408 18.95 -28.55 -0.21
C HIS A 408 18.12 -28.40 -1.49
N GLY A 409 18.57 -29.06 -2.57
CA GLY A 409 17.93 -29.02 -3.88
C GLY A 409 16.43 -29.33 -3.81
N GLN A 410 15.61 -28.31 -3.98
CA GLN A 410 14.15 -28.41 -3.97
C GLN A 410 13.57 -27.64 -5.14
N THR A 411 12.46 -28.16 -5.68
CA THR A 411 11.78 -27.60 -6.85
C THR A 411 10.28 -27.57 -6.60
N HIS A 412 9.66 -26.42 -6.86
CA HIS A 412 8.24 -26.20 -6.70
C HIS A 412 7.63 -25.65 -7.98
N THR A 413 6.72 -26.43 -8.57
CA THR A 413 5.85 -25.97 -9.65
C THR A 413 4.61 -25.33 -9.04
N LEU A 414 4.38 -24.06 -9.35
CA LEU A 414 3.33 -23.21 -8.80
C LEU A 414 2.38 -22.76 -9.90
N HIS A 415 1.09 -22.95 -9.65
CA HIS A 415 -0.02 -22.56 -10.51
C HIS A 415 -0.71 -21.32 -9.95
N VAL A 416 -0.96 -20.36 -10.84
CA VAL A 416 -1.60 -19.08 -10.54
C VAL A 416 -2.99 -19.03 -11.19
N SER A 417 -3.94 -18.31 -10.58
CA SER A 417 -5.32 -18.20 -11.08
C SER A 417 -5.43 -17.63 -12.49
N ASP A 418 -4.59 -16.65 -12.82
CA ASP A 418 -4.68 -15.87 -14.04
C ASP A 418 -3.31 -15.39 -14.52
N VAL A 419 -3.27 -14.99 -15.80
CA VAL A 419 -2.04 -14.56 -16.47
C VAL A 419 -1.47 -13.27 -15.88
N TYR A 420 -2.32 -12.36 -15.39
CA TYR A 420 -1.86 -11.10 -14.82
C TYR A 420 -1.17 -11.33 -13.48
N HIS A 421 -1.77 -12.12 -12.59
CA HIS A 421 -1.15 -12.56 -11.34
C HIS A 421 0.15 -13.36 -11.60
N LYS A 422 0.20 -14.20 -12.65
CA LYS A 422 1.46 -14.87 -13.03
C LYS A 422 2.54 -13.85 -13.38
N GLN A 423 2.23 -12.86 -14.21
CA GLN A 423 3.19 -11.81 -14.57
C GLN A 423 3.64 -10.99 -13.36
N GLN A 424 2.74 -10.69 -12.41
CA GLN A 424 3.11 -10.02 -11.17
C GLN A 424 4.14 -10.83 -10.36
N TRP A 425 3.89 -12.12 -10.16
CA TRP A 425 4.85 -13.02 -9.48
C TRP A 425 6.19 -13.09 -10.19
N LEU A 426 6.17 -13.33 -11.51
CA LEU A 426 7.39 -13.41 -12.32
C LEU A 426 8.20 -12.13 -12.25
N ASN A 427 7.55 -10.97 -12.33
CA ASN A 427 8.22 -9.68 -12.24
C ASN A 427 8.83 -9.46 -10.86
N CYS A 428 8.08 -9.74 -9.77
CA CYS A 428 8.61 -9.60 -8.41
C CYS A 428 9.82 -10.51 -8.16
N LEU A 429 9.74 -11.78 -8.58
CA LEU A 429 10.83 -12.74 -8.44
C LEU A 429 12.07 -12.31 -9.23
N ARG A 430 11.90 -11.88 -10.49
CA ARG A 430 13.01 -11.38 -11.32
C ARG A 430 13.66 -10.13 -10.72
N THR A 431 12.86 -9.20 -10.21
CA THR A 431 13.36 -7.98 -9.55
C THR A 431 14.13 -8.32 -8.26
N ALA A 432 13.64 -9.25 -7.45
CA ALA A 432 14.34 -9.69 -6.24
C ALA A 432 15.69 -10.33 -6.59
N MET A 433 15.70 -11.22 -7.59
CA MET A 433 16.92 -11.88 -8.06
C MET A 433 17.95 -10.88 -8.63
N SER A 434 17.51 -9.87 -9.39
CA SER A 434 18.42 -8.88 -9.97
C SER A 434 19.03 -7.94 -8.94
N GLN A 435 18.29 -7.58 -7.88
CA GLN A 435 18.78 -6.76 -6.77
C GLN A 435 19.92 -7.45 -6.02
N GLN A 436 19.87 -8.77 -5.86
CA GLN A 436 20.92 -9.57 -5.21
C GLN A 436 22.16 -9.77 -6.10
N GLN A 437 21.99 -9.83 -7.42
CA GLN A 437 23.11 -9.96 -8.37
C GLN A 437 23.89 -8.65 -8.57
N GLY A 438 23.27 -7.49 -8.32
CA GLY A 438 23.90 -6.17 -8.43
C GLY A 438 24.72 -5.73 -7.22
N ALA A 439 24.66 -6.46 -6.10
CA ALA A 439 25.50 -6.21 -4.94
C ALA A 439 26.91 -6.80 -5.19
N PRO A 440 28.00 -6.00 -5.20
CA PRO A 440 29.34 -6.55 -5.37
C PRO A 440 29.62 -7.53 -4.23
N ALA A 441 30.06 -8.73 -4.59
CA ALA A 441 30.48 -9.74 -3.64
C ALA A 441 31.48 -9.13 -2.65
N ARG A 442 31.06 -8.96 -1.39
CA ARG A 442 31.97 -8.63 -0.30
C ARG A 442 32.86 -9.83 -0.10
N VAL A 443 34.01 -9.82 -0.78
CA VAL A 443 35.10 -10.76 -0.57
C VAL A 443 35.49 -10.66 0.90
N GLN A 444 35.03 -11.59 1.73
CA GLN A 444 35.64 -11.83 3.01
C GLN A 444 37.01 -12.44 2.74
N ARG A 445 38.04 -11.59 2.70
CA ARG A 445 39.42 -12.04 2.88
C ARG A 445 39.55 -12.47 4.35
N GLY A 446 39.23 -13.74 4.60
CA GLY A 446 39.68 -14.41 5.82
C GLY A 446 41.21 -14.55 5.74
N GLN A 447 41.93 -13.70 6.47
CA GLN A 447 43.27 -14.05 6.91
C GLN A 447 43.13 -14.81 8.23
N THR A 448 43.27 -16.13 8.12
CA THR A 448 43.60 -17.00 9.23
C THR A 448 45.06 -16.79 9.60
N ILE A 449 45.31 -16.33 10.83
CA ILE A 449 46.62 -16.45 11.50
C ILE A 449 46.41 -17.38 12.70
N PRO A 450 47.19 -18.47 12.85
CA PRO A 450 47.00 -19.41 13.95
C PRO A 450 47.60 -18.85 15.23
N ALA A 451 46.82 -18.94 16.31
CA ALA A 451 47.26 -18.67 17.67
C ALA A 451 48.26 -19.74 18.14
N LYS A 452 49.42 -19.30 18.65
CA LYS A 452 50.25 -20.08 19.58
C LYS A 452 50.32 -19.34 20.91
N SER A 453 49.84 -20.04 21.93
CA SER A 453 49.95 -19.76 23.35
C SER A 453 51.41 -19.65 23.79
N HIS A 454 51.75 -18.62 24.56
CA HIS A 454 52.68 -18.73 25.69
C HIS A 454 52.39 -17.64 26.73
N SER A 455 52.42 -18.07 27.98
CA SER A 455 52.28 -17.32 29.23
C SER A 455 53.41 -16.31 29.47
N SER A 456 53.11 -15.23 30.21
CA SER A 456 53.71 -14.87 31.52
C SER A 456 53.76 -13.35 31.78
N VAL A 457 53.10 -12.93 32.88
CA VAL A 457 53.62 -12.07 33.97
C VAL A 457 53.92 -10.57 33.75
N SER A 458 53.16 -9.76 34.51
CA SER A 458 53.52 -8.53 35.27
C SER A 458 53.36 -7.09 34.72
N SER A 459 52.56 -6.34 35.49
CA SER A 459 52.78 -4.97 36.04
C SER A 459 52.43 -3.69 35.25
N ALA A 460 51.30 -3.10 35.68
CA ALA A 460 51.06 -1.73 36.22
C ALA A 460 51.61 -0.44 35.54
N THR A 461 50.76 0.62 35.68
CA THR A 461 51.04 2.10 35.70
C THR A 461 50.81 2.81 34.34
N VAL A 462 49.68 3.52 34.10
CA VAL A 462 49.27 4.92 34.43
C VAL A 462 49.74 5.99 33.42
N CYS A 463 48.76 6.80 32.97
CA CYS A 463 48.77 8.19 32.47
C CYS A 463 49.33 8.61 31.08
N ASP A 464 48.42 9.31 30.38
CA ASP A 464 48.49 10.64 29.75
C ASP A 464 49.25 10.93 28.44
N GLU A 465 48.54 11.68 27.58
CA GLU A 465 48.94 12.79 26.67
C GLU A 465 50.00 12.48 25.57
N GLU A 466 50.08 13.07 24.38
CA GLU A 466 49.42 14.15 23.64
C GLU A 466 49.85 14.02 22.15
N GLU A 467 49.17 14.77 21.29
CA GLU A 467 49.49 15.28 19.93
C GLU A 467 50.86 14.97 19.24
N ASN A 468 50.85 14.70 17.92
CA ASN A 468 51.04 15.73 16.87
C ASN A 468 51.55 15.17 15.50
N GLU A 469 51.08 15.81 14.44
CA GLU A 469 51.56 16.03 13.05
C GLU A 469 52.60 15.15 12.31
N ASN A 470 52.31 15.01 10.99
CA ASN A 470 53.16 15.29 9.81
C ASN A 470 53.44 14.14 8.80
N CYS A 471 53.00 14.39 7.55
CA CYS A 471 53.44 13.79 6.27
C CYS A 471 54.73 14.53 5.78
N PRO A 472 55.52 14.13 4.74
CA PRO A 472 55.04 13.73 3.40
C PRO A 472 56.04 12.76 2.63
N PRO A 473 56.16 12.69 1.25
CA PRO A 473 56.45 11.45 0.49
C PRO A 473 57.91 11.39 -0.06
N PRO A 474 58.36 10.45 -0.95
CA PRO A 474 58.15 10.55 -2.42
C PRO A 474 58.31 9.24 -3.29
N VAL A 475 58.22 9.44 -4.61
CA VAL A 475 58.90 8.74 -5.75
C VAL A 475 58.19 7.66 -6.58
N SER A 476 58.37 7.85 -7.89
CA SER A 476 57.79 7.33 -9.12
C SER A 476 58.62 6.27 -9.87
N GLY A 477 57.94 5.40 -10.64
CA GLY A 477 58.36 4.80 -11.92
C GLY A 477 58.73 3.30 -11.92
N PRO A 478 58.78 2.57 -13.08
CA PRO A 478 58.47 2.97 -14.46
C PRO A 478 57.53 2.02 -15.25
N LYS A 479 57.19 2.48 -16.47
CA LYS A 479 56.40 1.87 -17.57
C LYS A 479 57.11 0.68 -18.25
N LEU A 480 56.32 -0.30 -18.74
CA LEU A 480 56.65 -1.15 -19.91
C LEU A 480 55.35 -1.58 -20.65
N ARG A 481 55.38 -1.50 -21.99
CA ARG A 481 54.43 -2.01 -23.02
C ARG A 481 55.31 -2.36 -24.24
N PRO A 482 54.83 -3.02 -25.31
CA PRO A 482 53.82 -4.08 -25.47
C PRO A 482 54.40 -5.31 -26.20
N GLN A 483 53.71 -6.46 -26.16
CA GLN A 483 53.83 -7.49 -27.20
C GLN A 483 52.47 -7.83 -27.83
N THR A 484 52.57 -7.98 -29.14
CA THR A 484 51.60 -8.27 -30.19
C THR A 484 50.90 -9.62 -30.05
N LEU A 485 49.64 -9.74 -30.53
CA LEU A 485 49.17 -10.89 -31.32
C LEU A 485 47.81 -10.59 -32.02
N SER A 486 47.91 -10.52 -33.35
CA SER A 486 46.99 -10.91 -34.44
C SER A 486 45.46 -10.81 -34.31
N LYS A 487 44.92 -9.95 -35.22
CA LYS A 487 43.60 -9.98 -35.85
C LYS A 487 43.30 -11.32 -36.55
N THR A 488 42.13 -11.91 -36.30
CA THR A 488 41.32 -12.59 -37.33
C THR A 488 39.89 -12.83 -36.83
N ARG A 489 38.92 -12.76 -37.75
CA ARG A 489 37.45 -12.94 -37.57
C ARG A 489 36.66 -11.76 -37.01
N LEU A 490 36.75 -10.65 -37.73
CA LEU A 490 35.74 -9.60 -37.73
C LEU A 490 35.42 -9.22 -39.19
N ASP A 491 35.06 -10.23 -39.99
CA ASP A 491 34.66 -10.06 -41.41
C ASP A 491 33.68 -11.17 -41.88
N GLN A 492 32.82 -11.65 -40.98
CA GLN A 492 31.78 -12.64 -41.35
C GLN A 492 30.40 -12.34 -40.77
N LYS A 493 30.14 -11.10 -40.35
CA LYS A 493 28.85 -10.69 -39.77
C LYS A 493 28.28 -9.39 -40.35
N LEU A 494 28.62 -9.07 -41.60
CA LEU A 494 28.07 -7.91 -42.33
C LEU A 494 27.59 -8.22 -43.75
N GLN A 495 27.25 -9.48 -44.05
CA GLN A 495 26.65 -9.86 -45.35
C GLN A 495 25.39 -10.75 -45.28
N SER A 496 24.85 -11.08 -44.09
CA SER A 496 23.59 -11.84 -43.98
C SER A 496 22.36 -11.01 -43.56
N LEU A 497 22.47 -9.67 -43.56
CA LEU A 497 21.40 -8.75 -43.13
C LEU A 497 20.87 -7.85 -44.26
N LYS A 498 21.04 -8.26 -45.52
CA LYS A 498 20.52 -7.52 -46.69
C LYS A 498 19.75 -8.36 -47.72
N ARG A 499 19.15 -9.47 -47.29
CA ARG A 499 18.19 -10.26 -48.08
C ARG A 499 17.12 -10.86 -47.16
N LYS A 500 16.17 -10.02 -46.73
CA LYS A 500 14.79 -10.40 -46.35
C LYS A 500 13.96 -9.15 -46.03
N GLU A 501 13.98 -8.20 -46.95
CA GLU A 501 12.96 -7.16 -47.09
C GLU A 501 12.81 -6.95 -48.60
N THR A 502 11.84 -7.66 -49.20
CA THR A 502 11.07 -7.30 -50.42
C THR A 502 10.36 -8.54 -51.00
N GLY A 503 9.03 -8.46 -51.13
CA GLY A 503 8.15 -9.30 -51.98
C GLY A 503 7.59 -10.52 -51.25
N VAL A 504 6.28 -10.74 -51.13
CA VAL A 504 5.06 -10.23 -51.79
C VAL A 504 3.95 -10.17 -50.75
#